data_AF-A0A957AKC2-F1
#
_entry.id   AF-A0A957AKC2-F1
#
_cell.length_a   1.000
_cell.length_b   1.000
_cell.length_c   1.000
_cell.angle_alpha   90.00
_cell.angle_beta   90.00
_cell.angle_gamma   90.00
#
_symmetry.space_group_name_H-M   'P 1'
#
loop_
_entity.id
_entity.type
_entity.pdbx_description
1 polymer ?
#
loop_
_entity_poly.entity_id
_entity_poly.type
_entity_poly.pdbx_seq_one_letter_code
_entity_poly.pdbx_strand_id
1 'polypeptide(L)'
;TWIAGADHAAYGGENYELNEDGVVSKYGKSRGDYLTDVIAQRAVSFLTEALPAQPTFLFFAPYAPHAPSLPAREDRGSFADAKAPRGGAFNERRARKKPRWVRKSPQLTEARISKIDENYRDRLETLQAADRAIGALLDTIETSGASGNTYVFFLSDNGYFLGEHRQPHGKDAPYDAAALVPLAILGPSIPVGATVSAITGNTDIAPTILDLAGVATTREPDGRSLLPIIRGESNAERRYLLLEGFGKEVEGHEAGETITPPFSALRGTGVLYTEYATHERELYDKRRDPDELNNRIAAVDKDLVRRYSEVLSGLTTCTGLACRQLEDAPLAPKERERRRRRKKGRRRRRIVNG
;
A
#
# COMPACT_ATOMS: atom_id res chain seq x y z
N THR A 1 -25.83 11.04 -1.19
CA THR A 1 -25.05 12.13 -1.78
C THR A 1 -23.67 11.61 -2.12
N TRP A 2 -23.05 12.12 -3.18
CA TRP A 2 -21.65 11.86 -3.52
C TRP A 2 -20.99 13.14 -4.05
N ILE A 3 -19.67 13.24 -3.84
CA ILE A 3 -18.85 14.37 -4.26
C ILE A 3 -17.59 13.83 -4.92
N ALA A 4 -17.21 14.38 -6.07
CA ALA A 4 -15.96 14.05 -6.75
C ALA A 4 -15.39 15.27 -7.46
N GLY A 5 -14.06 15.28 -7.67
CA GLY A 5 -13.44 16.23 -8.61
C GLY A 5 -14.05 16.08 -10.00
N ALA A 6 -14.48 17.17 -10.61
CA ALA A 6 -15.05 17.15 -11.96
C ALA A 6 -13.97 17.02 -13.04
N ASP A 7 -12.72 17.37 -12.71
CA ASP A 7 -11.57 17.29 -13.60
C ASP A 7 -10.26 16.96 -12.85
N HIS A 8 -9.14 16.94 -13.57
CA HIS A 8 -7.82 16.70 -13.00
C HIS A 8 -7.29 17.88 -12.17
N ALA A 9 -7.88 19.08 -12.26
CA ALA A 9 -7.43 20.22 -11.47
C ALA A 9 -7.70 20.02 -9.97
N ALA A 10 -8.66 19.16 -9.61
CA ALA A 10 -8.92 18.76 -8.22
C ALA A 10 -7.65 18.24 -7.51
N TYR A 11 -6.74 17.56 -8.20
CA TYR A 11 -5.46 17.12 -7.61
C TYR A 11 -4.60 18.29 -7.09
N GLY A 12 -4.75 19.49 -7.66
CA GLY A 12 -4.03 20.68 -7.25
C GLY A 12 -4.59 21.36 -6.00
N GLY A 13 -5.79 21.00 -5.54
CA GLY A 13 -6.40 21.55 -4.32
C GLY A 13 -6.86 23.02 -4.38
N GLU A 14 -6.47 23.78 -5.40
CA GLU A 14 -6.90 25.15 -5.71
C GLU A 14 -7.39 25.24 -7.16
N ASN A 15 -8.27 26.21 -7.46
CA ASN A 15 -8.86 26.47 -8.78
C ASN A 15 -9.41 25.22 -9.49
N TYR A 16 -10.28 24.47 -8.81
CA TYR A 16 -10.84 23.21 -9.27
C TYR A 16 -12.36 23.26 -9.42
N GLU A 17 -12.92 22.25 -10.08
CA GLU A 17 -14.34 22.00 -10.15
C GLU A 17 -14.71 20.76 -9.33
N LEU A 18 -15.81 20.84 -8.57
CA LEU A 18 -16.40 19.70 -7.85
C LEU A 18 -17.77 19.39 -8.42
N ASN A 19 -18.04 18.11 -8.60
CA ASN A 19 -19.35 17.57 -8.92
C ASN A 19 -20.01 17.08 -7.62
N GLU A 20 -21.08 17.75 -7.22
CA GLU A 20 -21.89 17.41 -6.05
C GLU A 20 -23.26 16.94 -6.55
N ASP A 21 -23.52 15.63 -6.49
CA ASP A 21 -24.76 14.99 -6.95
C ASP A 21 -25.21 15.39 -8.38
N GLY A 22 -24.25 15.54 -9.30
CA GLY A 22 -24.49 15.92 -10.70
C GLY A 22 -24.40 17.42 -10.97
N VAL A 23 -24.22 18.25 -9.94
CA VAL A 23 -24.08 19.71 -10.07
C VAL A 23 -22.60 20.10 -9.96
N VAL A 24 -22.06 20.71 -11.02
CA VAL A 24 -20.66 21.14 -11.05
C VAL A 24 -20.53 22.58 -10.57
N SER A 25 -19.69 22.80 -9.55
CA SER A 25 -19.38 24.10 -8.95
C SER A 25 -17.88 24.38 -8.97
N LYS A 26 -17.52 25.65 -9.15
CA LYS A 26 -16.13 26.13 -9.18
C LYS A 26 -15.67 26.60 -7.80
N TYR A 27 -14.47 26.20 -7.41
CA TYR A 27 -13.84 26.53 -6.14
C TYR A 27 -12.40 27.01 -6.34
N GLY A 28 -11.82 27.67 -5.34
CA GLY A 28 -10.37 27.85 -5.22
C GLY A 28 -9.88 29.30 -5.36
N LYS A 29 -10.76 30.29 -5.14
CA LYS A 29 -10.39 31.72 -5.15
C LYS A 29 -10.27 32.29 -3.73
N SER A 30 -10.84 31.63 -2.73
CA SER A 30 -10.90 32.10 -1.34
C SER A 30 -10.10 31.19 -0.40
N ARG A 31 -9.75 31.70 0.79
CA ARG A 31 -8.99 30.97 1.82
C ARG A 31 -9.70 29.71 2.34
N GLY A 32 -11.02 29.63 2.22
CA GLY A 32 -11.81 28.45 2.63
C GLY A 32 -12.09 27.44 1.52
N ASP A 33 -11.53 27.65 0.32
CA ASP A 33 -11.86 26.82 -0.84
C ASP A 33 -10.84 25.70 -1.11
N TYR A 34 -9.88 25.45 -0.22
CA TYR A 34 -8.92 24.37 -0.43
C TYR A 34 -9.66 23.03 -0.46
N LEU A 35 -9.41 22.20 -1.48
CA LEU A 35 -10.23 21.03 -1.78
C LEU A 35 -10.47 20.14 -0.58
N THR A 36 -9.40 19.75 0.13
CA THR A 36 -9.48 18.87 1.29
C THR A 36 -10.39 19.45 2.38
N ASP A 37 -10.33 20.76 2.60
CA ASP A 37 -11.16 21.43 3.61
C ASP A 37 -12.63 21.48 3.18
N VAL A 38 -12.90 21.73 1.89
CA VAL A 38 -14.27 21.75 1.34
C VAL A 38 -14.91 20.38 1.46
N ILE A 39 -14.24 19.32 1.02
CA ILE A 39 -14.81 17.96 1.12
C ILE A 39 -14.90 17.49 2.57
N ALA A 40 -14.00 17.93 3.46
CA ALA A 40 -14.08 17.65 4.89
C ALA A 40 -15.31 18.30 5.53
N GLN A 41 -15.58 19.57 5.22
CA GLN A 41 -16.79 20.27 5.69
C GLN A 41 -18.05 19.55 5.24
N ARG A 42 -18.11 19.10 3.99
CA ARG A 42 -19.24 18.32 3.47
C ARG A 42 -19.42 16.99 4.19
N ALA A 43 -18.32 16.29 4.46
CA ALA A 43 -18.34 15.04 5.21
C ALA A 43 -18.77 15.24 6.67
N VAL A 44 -18.32 16.31 7.33
CA VAL A 44 -18.74 16.70 8.69
C VAL A 44 -20.23 17.03 8.72
N SER A 45 -20.74 17.84 7.78
CA SER A 45 -22.18 18.13 7.67
C SER A 45 -22.99 16.84 7.49
N PHE A 46 -22.55 15.95 6.59
CA PHE A 46 -23.20 14.66 6.37
C PHE A 46 -23.25 13.81 7.65
N LEU A 47 -22.14 13.67 8.38
CA LEU A 47 -22.10 12.91 9.63
C LEU A 47 -22.98 13.55 10.71
N THR A 48 -22.96 14.87 10.83
CA THR A 48 -23.76 15.62 11.81
C THR A 48 -25.26 15.34 11.64
N GLU A 49 -25.73 15.27 10.39
CA GLU A 49 -27.12 14.97 10.08
C GLU A 49 -27.46 13.47 10.16
N ALA A 50 -26.57 12.60 9.68
CA ALA A 50 -26.87 11.19 9.49
C ALA A 50 -26.68 10.34 10.76
N LEU A 51 -25.65 10.61 11.56
CA LEU A 51 -25.30 9.78 12.74
C LEU A 51 -26.45 9.65 13.76
N PRO A 52 -27.23 10.71 14.07
CA PRO A 52 -28.37 10.59 14.99
C PRO A 52 -29.58 9.86 14.39
N ALA A 53 -29.67 9.76 13.06
CA ALA A 53 -30.89 9.37 12.36
C ALA A 53 -30.87 7.92 11.85
N GLN A 54 -29.72 7.43 11.38
CA GLN A 54 -29.65 6.16 10.66
C GLN A 54 -28.24 5.53 10.65
N PRO A 55 -28.13 4.21 10.39
CA PRO A 55 -26.86 3.59 10.05
C PRO A 55 -26.20 4.33 8.88
N THR A 56 -24.93 4.68 9.05
CA THR A 56 -24.22 5.60 8.16
C THR A 56 -22.95 4.96 7.62
N PHE A 57 -22.69 5.17 6.33
CA PHE A 57 -21.43 4.81 5.68
C PHE A 57 -20.84 6.05 5.01
N LEU A 58 -19.58 6.36 5.34
CA LEU A 58 -18.81 7.44 4.73
C LEU A 58 -17.52 6.88 4.14
N PHE A 59 -17.31 7.10 2.85
CA PHE A 59 -16.01 6.91 2.20
C PHE A 59 -15.38 8.27 1.92
N PHE A 60 -14.41 8.66 2.75
CA PHE A 60 -13.70 9.93 2.64
C PHE A 60 -12.32 9.69 2.04
N ALA A 61 -12.10 10.20 0.83
CA ALA A 61 -10.88 9.95 0.05
C ALA A 61 -10.32 11.28 -0.49
N PRO A 62 -9.61 12.06 0.35
CA PRO A 62 -8.93 13.27 -0.13
C PRO A 62 -7.81 12.91 -1.10
N TYR A 63 -7.49 13.81 -2.02
CA TYR A 63 -6.39 13.62 -2.98
C TYR A 63 -5.01 13.79 -2.33
N ALA A 64 -4.91 14.48 -1.19
CA ALA A 64 -3.65 14.64 -0.49
C ALA A 64 -3.05 13.29 -0.06
N PRO A 65 -1.73 13.04 -0.23
CA PRO A 65 -0.70 13.95 -0.73
C PRO A 65 -0.28 13.64 -2.18
N HIS A 66 -1.21 13.28 -3.05
CA HIS A 66 -0.90 12.99 -4.46
C HIS A 66 -0.27 14.22 -5.14
N ALA A 67 0.59 13.97 -6.14
CA ALA A 67 1.14 15.03 -6.99
C ALA A 67 -0.01 15.85 -7.63
N PRO A 68 0.12 17.17 -7.78
CA PRO A 68 1.33 17.99 -7.57
C PRO A 68 1.68 18.30 -6.11
N SER A 69 0.96 17.76 -5.13
CA SER A 69 1.21 17.98 -3.70
C SER A 69 1.21 19.47 -3.33
N LEU A 70 0.28 20.26 -3.89
CA LEU A 70 0.19 21.69 -3.57
C LEU A 70 -0.49 21.90 -2.20
N PRO A 71 0.23 22.39 -1.18
CA PRO A 71 -0.32 22.53 0.16
C PRO A 71 -1.31 23.71 0.27
N ALA A 72 -2.21 23.60 1.25
CA ALA A 72 -3.03 24.70 1.70
C ALA A 72 -2.14 25.90 2.09
N ARG A 73 -2.67 27.11 1.94
CA ARG A 73 -1.86 28.34 2.05
C ARG A 73 -1.22 28.51 3.42
N GLU A 74 -1.93 28.09 4.47
CA GLU A 74 -1.50 28.10 5.86
C GLU A 74 -0.41 27.09 6.20
N ASP A 75 -0.31 26.00 5.45
CA ASP A 75 0.63 24.91 5.72
C ASP A 75 1.96 25.08 4.99
N ARG A 76 2.03 26.01 4.02
CA ARG A 76 3.20 26.30 3.21
C ARG A 76 4.42 26.65 4.07
N GLY A 77 5.51 25.92 3.86
CA GLY A 77 6.78 26.13 4.55
C GLY A 77 6.83 25.59 5.98
N SER A 78 5.78 24.93 6.49
CA SER A 78 5.76 24.35 7.83
C SER A 78 6.77 23.21 8.02
N PHE A 79 7.29 22.66 6.91
CA PHE A 79 8.32 21.61 6.92
C PHE A 79 9.58 22.00 6.14
N ALA A 80 9.94 23.29 6.07
CA ALA A 80 11.06 23.81 5.26
C ALA A 80 12.39 23.06 5.38
N ASP A 81 12.71 22.52 6.57
CA ASP A 81 13.96 21.81 6.85
C ASP A 81 13.87 20.28 6.70
N ALA A 82 12.68 19.74 6.42
CA ALA A 82 12.49 18.30 6.30
C ALA A 82 13.18 17.75 5.04
N LYS A 83 13.66 16.51 5.17
CA LYS A 83 14.29 15.74 4.10
C LYS A 83 13.65 14.38 4.02
N ALA A 84 13.52 13.85 2.81
CA ALA A 84 13.01 12.52 2.60
C ALA A 84 13.90 11.48 3.30
N PRO A 85 13.32 10.38 3.81
CA PRO A 85 14.08 9.30 4.41
C PRO A 85 15.23 8.81 3.52
N ARG A 86 16.37 8.51 4.14
CA ARG A 86 17.60 8.05 3.48
C ARG A 86 17.92 6.61 3.86
N GLY A 87 16.94 5.72 3.69
CA GLY A 87 17.06 4.28 3.97
C GLY A 87 18.07 3.55 3.07
N GLY A 88 18.32 2.27 3.31
CA GLY A 88 19.33 1.51 2.56
C GLY A 88 19.01 1.39 1.06
N ALA A 89 17.73 1.39 0.70
CA ALA A 89 17.25 1.40 -0.68
C ALA A 89 17.43 2.74 -1.39
N PHE A 90 17.60 3.84 -0.64
CA PHE A 90 17.74 5.18 -1.22
C PHE A 90 18.97 5.27 -2.12
N ASN A 91 18.74 5.65 -3.39
CA ASN A 91 19.78 5.82 -4.41
C ASN A 91 20.80 4.66 -4.45
N GLU A 92 20.30 3.42 -4.40
CA GLU A 92 21.14 2.24 -4.18
C GLU A 92 22.39 2.20 -5.08
N ARG A 93 23.58 2.11 -4.48
CA ARG A 93 24.84 2.13 -5.24
C ARG A 93 25.07 0.85 -6.05
N ARG A 94 24.57 -0.29 -5.57
CA ARG A 94 24.90 -1.63 -6.11
C ARG A 94 23.66 -2.39 -6.60
N ALA A 95 23.16 -2.02 -7.78
CA ALA A 95 22.02 -2.70 -8.40
C ALA A 95 22.39 -3.97 -9.19
N ARG A 96 23.62 -4.52 -9.12
CA ARG A 96 24.09 -5.58 -10.06
C ARG A 96 23.24 -6.86 -10.08
N LYS A 97 22.57 -7.18 -8.96
CA LYS A 97 21.71 -8.37 -8.82
C LYS A 97 20.23 -8.06 -9.10
N LYS A 98 19.88 -6.79 -9.29
CA LYS A 98 18.54 -6.35 -9.63
C LYS A 98 18.20 -6.70 -11.09
N PRO A 99 16.92 -6.73 -11.46
CA PRO A 99 16.46 -6.78 -12.84
C PRO A 99 17.02 -5.65 -13.69
N ARG A 100 16.98 -5.83 -15.00
CA ARG A 100 17.54 -4.89 -15.97
C ARG A 100 16.93 -3.50 -15.84
N TRP A 101 15.64 -3.38 -15.51
CA TRP A 101 14.98 -2.08 -15.39
C TRP A 101 15.59 -1.23 -14.25
N VAL A 102 15.76 -1.78 -13.05
CA VAL A 102 16.46 -1.08 -11.94
C VAL A 102 17.94 -0.83 -12.25
N ARG A 103 18.62 -1.81 -12.87
CA ARG A 103 20.04 -1.67 -13.24
C ARG A 103 20.30 -0.54 -14.23
N LYS A 104 19.34 -0.29 -15.13
CA LYS A 104 19.39 0.77 -16.12
C LYS A 104 18.96 2.12 -15.55
N SER A 105 18.26 2.14 -14.41
CA SER A 105 17.97 3.39 -13.70
C SER A 105 19.28 4.05 -13.26
N PRO A 106 19.56 5.29 -13.70
CA PRO A 106 20.75 6.01 -13.30
C PRO A 106 20.72 6.28 -11.79
N GLN A 107 21.89 6.44 -11.18
CA GLN A 107 21.94 6.97 -9.81
C GLN A 107 21.36 8.39 -9.80
N LEU A 108 20.66 8.71 -8.73
CA LEU A 108 20.11 10.04 -8.51
C LEU A 108 21.26 11.03 -8.32
N THR A 109 21.20 12.14 -9.07
CA THR A 109 22.09 13.29 -8.92
C THR A 109 21.69 14.13 -7.72
N GLU A 110 22.58 14.98 -7.21
CA GLU A 110 22.25 15.92 -6.12
C GLU A 110 21.03 16.79 -6.45
N ALA A 111 20.89 17.22 -7.72
CA ALA A 111 19.72 17.97 -8.16
C ALA A 111 18.41 17.17 -8.02
N ARG A 112 18.41 15.90 -8.42
CA ARG A 112 17.25 15.01 -8.25
C ARG A 112 16.97 14.72 -6.78
N ILE A 113 18.01 14.54 -5.97
CA ILE A 113 17.89 14.36 -4.52
C ILE A 113 17.25 15.59 -3.86
N SER A 114 17.68 16.80 -4.25
CA SER A 114 17.07 18.06 -3.80
C SER A 114 15.59 18.12 -4.19
N LYS A 115 15.24 17.68 -5.41
CA LYS A 115 13.84 17.68 -5.85
C LYS A 115 12.97 16.68 -5.08
N ILE A 116 13.53 15.54 -4.70
CA ILE A 116 12.86 14.58 -3.80
C ILE A 116 12.60 15.22 -2.44
N ASP A 117 13.55 15.98 -1.90
CA ASP A 117 13.37 16.69 -0.62
C ASP A 117 12.29 17.78 -0.71
N GLU A 118 12.27 18.55 -1.80
CA GLU A 118 11.18 19.50 -2.08
C GLU A 118 9.82 18.79 -2.10
N ASN A 119 9.67 17.76 -2.93
CA ASN A 119 8.41 17.01 -3.02
C ASN A 119 8.03 16.35 -1.67
N TYR A 120 9.00 15.91 -0.87
CA TYR A 120 8.73 15.36 0.45
C TYR A 120 8.15 16.42 1.39
N ARG A 121 8.70 17.63 1.40
CA ARG A 121 8.15 18.77 2.17
C ARG A 121 6.74 19.11 1.72
N ASP A 122 6.54 19.28 0.42
CA ASP A 122 5.23 19.58 -0.17
C ASP A 122 4.19 18.53 0.24
N ARG A 123 4.55 17.25 0.22
CA ARG A 123 3.69 16.15 0.69
C ARG A 123 3.38 16.22 2.19
N LEU A 124 4.37 16.51 3.05
CA LEU A 124 4.13 16.69 4.49
C LEU A 124 3.20 17.87 4.78
N GLU A 125 3.36 18.97 4.04
CA GLU A 125 2.52 20.16 4.15
C GLU A 125 1.08 19.89 3.70
N THR A 126 0.88 19.21 2.56
CA THR A 126 -0.48 18.82 2.12
C THR A 126 -1.19 17.87 3.08
N LEU A 127 -0.43 17.00 3.76
CA LEU A 127 -1.00 16.08 4.75
C LEU A 127 -1.57 16.81 5.96
N GLN A 128 -1.15 18.05 6.25
CA GLN A 128 -1.71 18.81 7.39
C GLN A 128 -3.21 19.07 7.21
N ALA A 129 -3.66 19.37 5.98
CA ALA A 129 -5.09 19.51 5.70
C ALA A 129 -5.84 18.18 5.84
N ALA A 130 -5.24 17.07 5.42
CA ALA A 130 -5.82 15.74 5.61
C ALA A 130 -5.91 15.35 7.11
N ASP A 131 -4.89 15.67 7.89
CA ASP A 131 -4.85 15.44 9.33
C ASP A 131 -5.94 16.22 10.06
N ARG A 132 -6.08 17.53 9.76
CA ARG A 132 -7.19 18.35 10.28
C ARG A 132 -8.56 17.81 9.88
N ALA A 133 -8.72 17.36 8.64
CA ALA A 133 -9.96 16.75 8.17
C ALA A 133 -10.31 15.48 8.95
N ILE A 134 -9.32 14.59 9.15
CA ILE A 134 -9.49 13.37 9.97
C ILE A 134 -9.88 13.74 11.40
N GLY A 135 -9.19 14.71 12.00
CA GLY A 135 -9.52 15.24 13.33
C GLY A 135 -10.98 15.70 13.43
N ALA A 136 -11.42 16.55 12.51
CA ALA A 136 -12.80 17.04 12.48
C ALA A 136 -13.85 15.93 12.33
N LEU A 137 -13.57 14.90 11.52
CA LEU A 137 -14.46 13.75 11.37
C LEU A 137 -14.54 12.91 12.66
N LEU A 138 -13.39 12.65 13.30
CA LEU A 138 -13.33 11.93 14.57
C LEU A 138 -14.05 12.70 15.69
N ASP A 139 -13.83 14.00 15.79
CA ASP A 139 -14.51 14.89 16.73
C ASP A 139 -16.03 14.89 16.51
N THR A 140 -16.48 14.87 15.25
CA THR A 140 -17.92 14.78 14.91
C THR A 140 -18.53 13.46 15.38
N ILE A 141 -17.81 12.35 15.20
CA ILE A 141 -18.25 11.02 15.69
C ILE A 141 -18.31 11.01 17.23
N GLU A 142 -17.33 11.61 17.90
CA GLU A 142 -17.29 11.68 19.36
C GLU A 142 -18.41 12.56 19.94
N THR A 143 -18.53 13.78 19.44
CA THR A 143 -19.51 14.77 19.93
C THR A 143 -20.95 14.37 19.65
N SER A 144 -21.21 13.58 18.59
CA SER A 144 -22.52 12.98 18.33
C SER A 144 -22.89 11.83 19.29
N GLY A 145 -21.95 11.33 20.09
CA GLY A 145 -22.12 10.17 20.95
C GLY A 145 -22.08 8.83 20.20
N ALA A 146 -21.73 8.82 18.90
CA ALA A 146 -21.74 7.63 18.06
C ALA A 146 -20.46 6.76 18.15
N SER A 147 -19.42 7.19 18.88
CA SER A 147 -18.16 6.44 19.01
C SER A 147 -18.36 4.98 19.43
N GLY A 148 -19.31 4.71 20.33
CA GLY A 148 -19.60 3.36 20.82
C GLY A 148 -20.17 2.38 19.79
N ASN A 149 -20.50 2.86 18.58
CA ASN A 149 -21.05 2.05 17.49
C ASN A 149 -20.44 2.39 16.12
N THR A 150 -19.29 3.07 16.09
CA THR A 150 -18.65 3.51 14.83
C THR A 150 -17.31 2.82 14.63
N TYR A 151 -17.12 2.19 13.48
CA TYR A 151 -15.82 1.70 13.05
C TYR A 151 -15.18 2.70 12.07
N VAL A 152 -13.93 3.06 12.30
CA VAL A 152 -13.14 3.97 11.45
C VAL A 152 -11.96 3.20 10.88
N PHE A 153 -11.80 3.26 9.56
CA PHE A 153 -10.69 2.64 8.84
C PHE A 153 -9.85 3.76 8.20
N PHE A 154 -8.59 3.87 8.60
CA PHE A 154 -7.60 4.74 7.97
C PHE A 154 -6.62 3.88 7.19
N LEU A 155 -6.48 4.16 5.89
CA LEU A 155 -5.62 3.40 4.99
C LEU A 155 -5.17 4.24 3.80
N SER A 156 -4.27 3.68 2.98
CA SER A 156 -3.83 4.27 1.72
C SER A 156 -3.98 3.27 0.56
N ASP A 157 -4.17 3.79 -0.65
CA ASP A 157 -4.25 3.01 -1.89
C ASP A 157 -2.90 2.36 -2.23
N ASN A 158 -1.79 3.07 -1.98
CA ASN A 158 -0.42 2.64 -2.26
C ASN A 158 0.63 3.48 -1.51
N GLY A 159 1.87 3.00 -1.50
CA GLY A 159 3.04 3.77 -1.09
C GLY A 159 3.50 4.79 -2.15
N TYR A 160 4.72 5.30 -1.96
CA TYR A 160 5.35 6.27 -2.85
C TYR A 160 6.88 6.21 -2.73
N PHE A 161 7.58 6.18 -3.85
CA PHE A 161 9.05 6.24 -3.87
C PHE A 161 9.56 7.65 -3.55
N LEU A 162 10.55 7.71 -2.68
CA LEU A 162 11.30 8.91 -2.32
C LEU A 162 12.80 8.70 -2.58
N GLY A 163 13.14 7.99 -3.66
CA GLY A 163 14.50 7.68 -4.08
C GLY A 163 14.92 6.23 -3.90
N GLU A 164 14.09 5.40 -3.26
CA GLU A 164 14.35 3.96 -3.12
C GLU A 164 14.46 3.31 -4.50
N HIS A 165 15.41 2.38 -4.64
CA HIS A 165 15.69 1.69 -5.90
C HIS A 165 15.94 2.64 -7.08
N ARG A 166 16.47 3.83 -6.78
CA ARG A 166 16.75 4.92 -7.73
C ARG A 166 15.50 5.50 -8.40
N GLN A 167 14.31 5.23 -7.87
CA GLN A 167 13.05 5.79 -8.35
C GLN A 167 12.81 7.13 -7.65
N PRO A 168 12.82 8.26 -8.37
CA PRO A 168 12.65 9.57 -7.74
C PRO A 168 11.23 9.84 -7.24
N HIS A 169 10.24 9.14 -7.80
CA HIS A 169 8.82 9.29 -7.49
C HIS A 169 8.03 8.07 -8.00
N GLY A 170 6.71 8.11 -7.79
CA GLY A 170 5.79 7.10 -8.32
C GLY A 170 5.60 5.91 -7.38
N LYS A 171 4.95 4.87 -7.90
CA LYS A 171 4.44 3.73 -7.10
C LYS A 171 4.37 2.41 -7.87
N ASP A 172 4.82 2.40 -9.12
CA ASP A 172 4.55 1.30 -10.05
C ASP A 172 5.62 0.20 -9.94
N ALA A 173 5.82 -0.37 -8.75
CA ALA A 173 6.78 -1.46 -8.53
C ALA A 173 6.43 -2.32 -7.30
N PRO A 174 6.94 -3.56 -7.22
CA PRO A 174 6.55 -4.54 -6.19
C PRO A 174 7.17 -4.27 -4.81
N TYR A 175 8.01 -3.24 -4.67
CA TYR A 175 8.78 -2.96 -3.47
C TYR A 175 7.92 -2.38 -2.34
N ASP A 176 8.37 -2.52 -1.09
CA ASP A 176 7.62 -2.05 0.08
C ASP A 176 7.36 -0.55 0.05
N ALA A 177 8.30 0.25 -0.46
CA ALA A 177 8.10 1.69 -0.60
C ALA A 177 6.85 2.05 -1.43
N ALA A 178 6.41 1.17 -2.34
CA ALA A 178 5.22 1.34 -3.16
C ALA A 178 4.00 0.51 -2.70
N ALA A 179 4.21 -0.62 -2.01
CA ALA A 179 3.14 -1.58 -1.71
C ALA A 179 2.76 -1.68 -0.22
N LEU A 180 3.65 -1.28 0.70
CA LEU A 180 3.38 -1.34 2.13
C LEU A 180 2.75 -0.03 2.61
N VAL A 181 1.45 -0.07 2.87
CA VAL A 181 0.64 1.08 3.27
C VAL A 181 0.20 1.02 4.73
N PRO A 182 -0.10 2.17 5.36
CA PRO A 182 -0.73 2.18 6.68
C PRO A 182 -2.13 1.55 6.63
N LEU A 183 -2.49 0.88 7.72
CA LEU A 183 -3.86 0.49 8.04
C LEU A 183 -4.04 0.66 9.55
N ALA A 184 -4.89 1.59 9.97
CA ALA A 184 -5.33 1.76 11.34
C ALA A 184 -6.85 1.59 11.40
N ILE A 185 -7.32 0.86 12.41
CA ILE A 185 -8.74 0.58 12.57
C ILE A 185 -9.12 0.89 14.02
N LEU A 186 -10.14 1.73 14.18
CA LEU A 186 -10.73 2.08 15.46
C LEU A 186 -12.18 1.59 15.47
N GLY A 187 -12.70 1.20 16.63
CA GLY A 187 -14.10 0.86 16.77
C GLY A 187 -14.43 -0.01 17.96
N PRO A 188 -15.72 -0.35 18.14
CA PRO A 188 -16.20 -1.17 19.24
C PRO A 188 -15.48 -2.52 19.31
N SER A 189 -15.12 -2.94 20.53
CA SER A 189 -14.47 -4.24 20.79
C SER A 189 -13.11 -4.46 20.10
N ILE A 190 -12.48 -3.41 19.56
CA ILE A 190 -11.10 -3.45 19.06
C ILE A 190 -10.14 -3.07 20.20
N PRO A 191 -9.14 -3.89 20.55
CA PRO A 191 -8.18 -3.56 21.58
C PRO A 191 -7.38 -2.28 21.27
N VAL A 192 -7.34 -1.34 22.21
CA VAL A 192 -6.62 -0.07 22.06
C VAL A 192 -5.11 -0.31 22.07
N GLY A 193 -4.39 0.32 21.12
CA GLY A 193 -2.93 0.27 21.04
C GLY A 193 -2.36 -1.08 20.58
N ALA A 194 -3.20 -2.03 20.17
CA ALA A 194 -2.73 -3.31 19.66
C ALA A 194 -2.05 -3.14 18.29
N THR A 195 -0.95 -3.85 18.09
CA THR A 195 -0.27 -3.96 16.79
C THR A 195 -0.43 -5.38 16.26
N VAL A 196 -0.88 -5.50 15.02
CA VAL A 196 -1.10 -6.77 14.34
C VAL A 196 -0.06 -6.92 13.23
N SER A 197 0.67 -8.04 13.23
CA SER A 197 1.69 -8.36 12.22
C SER A 197 1.20 -9.29 11.10
N ALA A 198 -0.07 -9.69 11.16
CA ALA A 198 -0.72 -10.49 10.12
C ALA A 198 -0.69 -9.77 8.77
N ILE A 199 -0.59 -10.54 7.70
CA ILE A 199 -0.62 -9.99 6.35
C ILE A 199 -2.08 -9.64 6.00
N THR A 200 -2.30 -8.38 5.68
CA THR A 200 -3.56 -7.82 5.20
C THR A 200 -3.35 -7.07 3.90
N GLY A 201 -4.42 -6.92 3.11
CA GLY A 201 -4.44 -6.15 1.88
C GLY A 201 -5.73 -5.35 1.73
N ASN A 202 -5.75 -4.37 0.83
CA ASN A 202 -6.91 -3.51 0.59
C ASN A 202 -8.16 -4.30 0.15
N THR A 203 -7.97 -5.48 -0.46
CA THR A 203 -9.06 -6.41 -0.82
C THR A 203 -9.82 -6.98 0.38
N ASP A 204 -9.29 -6.84 1.60
CA ASP A 204 -9.91 -7.30 2.83
C ASP A 204 -10.91 -6.30 3.42
N ILE A 205 -10.87 -5.04 3.00
CA ILE A 205 -11.69 -3.97 3.58
C ILE A 205 -13.18 -4.19 3.25
N ALA A 206 -13.50 -4.47 1.99
CA ALA A 206 -14.87 -4.74 1.56
C ALA A 206 -15.52 -5.91 2.32
N PRO A 207 -14.93 -7.13 2.38
CA PRO A 207 -15.52 -8.22 3.18
C PRO A 207 -15.60 -7.90 4.68
N THR A 208 -14.68 -7.09 5.23
CA THR A 208 -14.77 -6.66 6.63
C THR A 208 -15.97 -5.75 6.88
N ILE A 209 -16.23 -4.79 6.00
CA ILE A 209 -17.40 -3.89 6.09
C ILE A 209 -18.70 -4.69 5.96
N LEU A 210 -18.76 -5.64 5.03
CA LEU A 210 -19.94 -6.49 4.82
C LEU A 210 -20.23 -7.37 6.04
N ASP A 211 -19.19 -7.93 6.66
CA ASP A 211 -19.27 -8.71 7.91
C ASP A 211 -19.77 -7.84 9.08
N LEU A 212 -19.25 -6.61 9.23
CA LEU A 212 -19.74 -5.63 10.21
C LEU A 212 -21.21 -5.26 10.00
N ALA A 213 -21.64 -5.14 8.74
CA ALA A 213 -23.02 -4.82 8.39
C ALA A 213 -23.97 -6.02 8.50
N GLY A 214 -23.47 -7.23 8.75
CA GLY A 214 -24.27 -8.46 8.77
C GLY A 214 -24.86 -8.80 7.40
N VAL A 215 -24.25 -8.34 6.31
CA VAL A 215 -24.74 -8.52 4.94
C VAL A 215 -24.10 -9.75 4.32
N ALA A 216 -24.94 -10.72 3.94
CA ALA A 216 -24.49 -11.87 3.17
C ALA A 216 -24.12 -11.46 1.74
N THR A 217 -22.98 -11.95 1.25
CA THR A 217 -22.50 -11.67 -0.11
C THR A 217 -23.00 -12.72 -1.09
N THR A 218 -23.49 -12.31 -2.26
CA THR A 218 -23.89 -13.24 -3.32
C THR A 218 -22.70 -13.83 -4.09
N ARG A 219 -21.52 -13.20 -3.99
CA ARG A 219 -20.25 -13.66 -4.55
C ARG A 219 -19.22 -13.76 -3.44
N GLU A 220 -18.46 -14.84 -3.39
CA GLU A 220 -17.34 -14.93 -2.45
C GLU A 220 -16.27 -13.88 -2.81
N PRO A 221 -15.90 -13.00 -1.87
CA PRO A 221 -14.83 -12.04 -2.10
C PRO A 221 -13.47 -12.74 -2.05
N ASP A 222 -12.51 -12.26 -2.84
CA ASP A 222 -11.15 -12.82 -2.85
C ASP A 222 -10.42 -12.53 -1.53
N GLY A 223 -10.62 -11.33 -0.98
CA GLY A 223 -10.15 -10.94 0.35
C GLY A 223 -10.90 -11.63 1.49
N ARG A 224 -10.50 -11.31 2.72
CA ARG A 224 -11.02 -11.94 3.95
C ARG A 224 -11.44 -10.87 4.95
N SER A 225 -12.50 -11.12 5.71
CA SER A 225 -12.85 -10.24 6.84
C SER A 225 -11.69 -10.18 7.83
N LEU A 226 -11.34 -8.95 8.24
CA LEU A 226 -10.33 -8.68 9.25
C LEU A 226 -10.89 -8.77 10.67
N LEU A 227 -12.21 -8.94 10.86
CA LEU A 227 -12.84 -8.95 12.19
C LEU A 227 -12.18 -9.92 13.19
N PRO A 228 -11.92 -11.19 12.82
CA PRO A 228 -11.27 -12.11 13.76
C PRO A 228 -9.87 -11.67 14.18
N ILE A 229 -9.16 -10.95 13.30
CA ILE A 229 -7.81 -10.47 13.54
C ILE A 229 -7.83 -9.21 14.41
N ILE A 230 -8.65 -8.23 14.07
CA ILE A 230 -8.70 -6.94 14.79
C ILE A 230 -9.35 -7.06 16.18
N ARG A 231 -10.16 -8.10 16.42
CA ARG A 231 -10.72 -8.43 17.74
C ARG A 231 -9.80 -9.33 18.58
N GLY A 232 -8.66 -9.77 18.03
CA GLY A 232 -7.73 -10.67 18.72
C GLY A 232 -8.25 -12.11 18.88
N GLU A 233 -9.26 -12.50 18.13
CA GLU A 233 -9.88 -13.83 18.17
C GLU A 233 -9.06 -14.87 17.39
N SER A 234 -8.27 -14.43 16.41
CA SER A 234 -7.50 -15.32 15.55
C SER A 234 -6.20 -14.70 15.06
N ASN A 235 -5.15 -15.54 15.00
CA ASN A 235 -3.91 -15.26 14.29
C ASN A 235 -3.96 -15.86 12.87
N ALA A 236 -5.10 -15.79 12.18
CA ALA A 236 -5.27 -16.36 10.84
C ALA A 236 -4.39 -15.65 9.79
N GLU A 237 -3.10 -15.96 9.85
CA GLU A 237 -2.06 -15.41 9.00
C GLU A 237 -2.12 -16.08 7.63
N ARG A 238 -2.74 -15.40 6.66
CA ARG A 238 -2.41 -15.66 5.26
C ARG A 238 -0.90 -15.54 5.10
N ARG A 239 -0.28 -16.37 4.26
CA ARG A 239 1.19 -16.38 4.11
C ARG A 239 1.66 -15.43 3.02
N TYR A 240 0.82 -15.22 2.02
CA TYR A 240 1.12 -14.43 0.84
C TYR A 240 -0.06 -13.57 0.45
N LEU A 241 0.25 -12.45 -0.21
CA LEU A 241 -0.66 -11.65 -1.02
C LEU A 241 -0.10 -11.55 -2.42
N LEU A 242 -1.01 -11.50 -3.39
CA LEU A 242 -0.69 -11.15 -4.76
C LEU A 242 -0.53 -9.62 -4.87
N LEU A 243 0.52 -9.18 -5.55
CA LEU A 243 0.65 -7.83 -6.09
C LEU A 243 0.81 -7.93 -7.60
N GLU A 244 0.14 -7.06 -8.35
CA GLU A 244 0.24 -7.02 -9.82
C GLU A 244 0.50 -5.60 -10.29
N GLY A 245 1.30 -5.49 -11.34
CA GLY A 245 1.48 -4.27 -12.10
C GLY A 245 1.37 -4.59 -13.58
N PHE A 246 0.48 -3.90 -14.29
CA PHE A 246 0.24 -4.16 -15.72
C PHE A 246 1.16 -3.35 -16.64
N GLY A 247 2.13 -2.63 -16.07
CA GLY A 247 2.96 -1.66 -16.78
C GLY A 247 2.20 -0.35 -17.06
N LYS A 248 2.92 0.69 -17.46
CA LYS A 248 2.32 1.97 -17.87
C LYS A 248 2.28 2.08 -19.39
N GLU A 249 1.12 2.47 -19.93
CA GLU A 249 1.06 3.30 -21.13
C GLU A 249 1.41 4.74 -20.70
N VAL A 250 2.31 5.40 -21.43
CA VAL A 250 3.16 6.49 -20.91
C VAL A 250 2.48 7.86 -21.02
N GLU A 251 2.21 8.52 -19.88
CA GLU A 251 2.24 9.99 -19.76
C GLU A 251 3.12 10.39 -18.57
N GLY A 252 3.97 11.42 -18.76
CA GLY A 252 4.68 12.10 -17.66
C GLY A 252 6.05 11.57 -17.23
N HIS A 253 6.62 10.55 -17.88
CA HIS A 253 7.98 10.08 -17.57
C HIS A 253 9.04 11.09 -18.02
N GLU A 254 9.96 11.44 -17.11
CA GLU A 254 11.14 12.24 -17.48
C GLU A 254 12.09 11.42 -18.37
N ALA A 255 12.80 12.11 -19.26
CA ALA A 255 13.85 11.50 -20.06
C ALA A 255 14.89 10.79 -19.16
N GLY A 256 15.08 9.48 -19.38
CA GLY A 256 16.03 8.65 -18.63
C GLY A 256 15.44 7.89 -17.44
N GLU A 257 14.14 8.01 -17.17
CA GLU A 257 13.45 7.14 -16.22
C GLU A 257 13.21 5.74 -16.81
N THR A 258 13.26 4.72 -15.95
CA THR A 258 13.08 3.34 -16.38
C THR A 258 11.72 2.84 -15.94
N ILE A 259 10.92 2.40 -16.91
CA ILE A 259 9.57 1.88 -16.66
C ILE A 259 9.69 0.48 -16.06
N THR A 260 9.00 0.24 -14.95
CA THR A 260 8.84 -1.11 -14.40
C THR A 260 8.07 -1.98 -15.40
N PRO A 261 8.63 -3.11 -15.86
CA PRO A 261 7.89 -4.04 -16.70
C PRO A 261 6.66 -4.58 -15.97
N PRO A 262 5.61 -5.01 -16.70
CA PRO A 262 4.50 -5.72 -16.08
C PRO A 262 5.00 -6.88 -15.21
N PHE A 263 4.38 -7.08 -14.05
CA PHE A 263 4.81 -8.05 -13.06
C PHE A 263 3.64 -8.64 -12.27
N SER A 264 3.88 -9.82 -11.71
CA SER A 264 3.11 -10.38 -10.61
C SER A 264 4.08 -10.74 -9.49
N ALA A 265 3.68 -10.53 -8.23
CA ALA A 265 4.52 -10.79 -7.07
C ALA A 265 3.78 -11.43 -5.90
N LEU A 266 4.47 -12.28 -5.15
CA LEU A 266 4.05 -12.80 -3.85
C LEU A 266 4.72 -11.99 -2.75
N ARG A 267 3.91 -11.25 -1.99
CA ARG A 267 4.33 -10.52 -0.79
C ARG A 267 3.97 -11.33 0.46
N GLY A 268 4.98 -11.69 1.24
CA GLY A 268 4.86 -12.35 2.54
C GLY A 268 5.49 -11.53 3.67
N THR A 269 5.28 -11.90 4.95
CA THR A 269 5.87 -11.21 6.13
C THR A 269 7.40 -11.15 6.10
N GLY A 270 8.06 -12.05 5.38
CA GLY A 270 9.52 -12.10 5.29
C GLY A 270 10.06 -12.35 3.89
N VAL A 271 9.22 -12.24 2.87
CA VAL A 271 9.62 -12.53 1.49
C VAL A 271 8.87 -11.65 0.50
N LEU A 272 9.59 -11.21 -0.53
CA LEU A 272 8.99 -10.71 -1.76
C LEU A 272 9.55 -11.58 -2.89
N TYR A 273 8.67 -12.19 -3.68
CA TYR A 273 9.02 -12.92 -4.90
C TYR A 273 8.30 -12.30 -6.08
N THR A 274 9.02 -11.92 -7.13
CA THR A 274 8.45 -11.22 -8.29
C THR A 274 8.83 -11.94 -9.58
N GLU A 275 7.87 -12.06 -10.50
CA GLU A 275 8.10 -12.45 -11.89
C GLU A 275 7.69 -11.30 -12.82
N TYR A 276 8.58 -10.92 -13.72
CA TYR A 276 8.34 -9.89 -14.72
C TYR A 276 7.97 -10.49 -16.07
N ALA A 277 7.24 -9.74 -16.89
CA ALA A 277 6.98 -10.08 -18.29
C ALA A 277 8.27 -10.21 -19.13
N THR A 278 9.40 -9.65 -18.68
CA THR A 278 10.72 -9.82 -19.29
C THR A 278 11.38 -11.16 -18.97
N HIS A 279 10.71 -12.05 -18.22
CA HIS A 279 11.22 -13.31 -17.66
C HIS A 279 12.31 -13.14 -16.59
N GLU A 280 12.64 -11.90 -16.21
CA GLU A 280 13.46 -11.66 -15.03
C GLU A 280 12.66 -11.95 -13.76
N ARG A 281 13.37 -12.34 -12.70
CA ARG A 281 12.77 -12.71 -11.42
C ARG A 281 13.54 -12.12 -10.25
N GLU A 282 12.83 -11.86 -9.17
CA GLU A 282 13.41 -11.40 -7.91
C GLU A 282 12.93 -12.23 -6.74
N LEU A 283 13.80 -12.39 -5.74
CA LEU A 283 13.45 -12.98 -4.46
C LEU A 283 14.23 -12.33 -3.33
N TYR A 284 13.53 -11.70 -2.39
CA TYR A 284 14.10 -11.03 -1.22
C TYR A 284 13.75 -11.76 0.08
N ASP A 285 14.73 -11.91 0.98
CA ASP A 285 14.52 -12.37 2.37
C ASP A 285 14.43 -11.13 3.25
N LYS A 286 13.24 -10.56 3.36
CA LYS A 286 13.01 -9.24 3.97
C LYS A 286 13.32 -9.18 5.47
N ARG A 287 13.43 -10.34 6.13
CA ARG A 287 13.88 -10.43 7.53
C ARG A 287 15.37 -10.11 7.68
N ARG A 288 16.15 -10.31 6.62
CA ARG A 288 17.61 -10.05 6.60
C ARG A 288 18.00 -8.89 5.71
N ASP A 289 17.11 -8.53 4.78
CA ASP A 289 17.29 -7.53 3.74
C ASP A 289 16.01 -6.69 3.66
N PRO A 290 15.69 -5.91 4.72
CA PRO A 290 14.44 -5.16 4.80
C PRO A 290 14.34 -4.07 3.73
N ASP A 291 15.49 -3.55 3.25
CA ASP A 291 15.60 -2.59 2.15
C ASP A 291 15.61 -3.26 0.76
N GLU A 292 15.37 -4.58 0.68
CA GLU A 292 15.19 -5.30 -0.59
C GLU A 292 16.35 -5.11 -1.58
N LEU A 293 17.61 -5.10 -1.11
CA LEU A 293 18.79 -4.76 -1.94
C LEU A 293 19.39 -5.96 -2.66
N ASN A 294 19.26 -7.16 -2.08
CA ASN A 294 20.04 -8.32 -2.43
C ASN A 294 19.16 -9.43 -3.02
N ASN A 295 18.82 -9.30 -4.30
CA ASN A 295 18.09 -10.36 -5.02
C ASN A 295 18.79 -11.72 -4.88
N ARG A 296 18.08 -12.68 -4.27
CA ARG A 296 18.56 -14.02 -3.92
C ARG A 296 18.21 -15.08 -4.95
N ILE A 297 17.52 -14.73 -6.04
CA ILE A 297 16.95 -15.70 -6.98
C ILE A 297 17.97 -16.74 -7.48
N ALA A 298 19.21 -16.32 -7.76
CA ALA A 298 20.28 -17.20 -8.24
C ALA A 298 20.88 -18.13 -7.16
N ALA A 299 20.65 -17.83 -5.88
CA ALA A 299 21.26 -18.51 -4.74
C ALA A 299 20.29 -19.43 -3.98
N VAL A 300 18.99 -19.40 -4.31
CA VAL A 300 17.96 -20.24 -3.66
C VAL A 300 17.74 -21.55 -4.41
N ASP A 301 17.17 -22.53 -3.71
CA ASP A 301 16.82 -23.84 -4.25
C ASP A 301 15.80 -23.68 -5.41
N LYS A 302 16.09 -24.29 -6.57
CA LYS A 302 15.22 -24.24 -7.75
C LYS A 302 13.82 -24.82 -7.49
N ASP A 303 13.70 -25.82 -6.60
CA ASP A 303 12.39 -26.36 -6.19
C ASP A 303 11.58 -25.37 -5.35
N LEU A 304 12.26 -24.47 -4.62
CA LEU A 304 11.58 -23.40 -3.89
C LEU A 304 11.07 -22.34 -4.86
N VAL A 305 11.89 -21.94 -5.84
CA VAL A 305 11.49 -21.00 -6.89
C VAL A 305 10.30 -21.54 -7.69
N ARG A 306 10.34 -22.82 -8.08
CA ARG A 306 9.21 -23.46 -8.79
C ARG A 306 7.91 -23.37 -7.99
N ARG A 307 7.94 -23.67 -6.69
CA ARG A 307 6.74 -23.59 -5.84
C ARG A 307 6.21 -22.16 -5.67
N TYR A 308 7.10 -21.16 -5.58
CA TYR A 308 6.68 -19.76 -5.63
C TYR A 308 5.99 -19.42 -6.96
N SER A 309 6.57 -19.85 -8.08
CA SER A 309 6.01 -19.66 -9.43
C SER A 309 4.62 -20.32 -9.57
N GLU A 310 4.46 -21.55 -9.08
CA GLU A 310 3.18 -22.29 -9.11
C GLU A 310 2.08 -21.56 -8.31
N VAL A 311 2.38 -21.10 -7.09
CA VAL A 311 1.40 -20.34 -6.29
C VAL A 311 1.09 -18.99 -6.92
N LEU A 312 2.11 -18.27 -7.41
CA LEU A 312 1.92 -16.97 -8.06
C LEU A 312 1.00 -17.10 -9.28
N SER A 313 1.27 -18.06 -10.16
CA SER A 313 0.43 -18.31 -11.34
C SER A 313 -0.99 -18.75 -10.98
N GLY A 314 -1.17 -19.47 -9.87
CA GLY A 314 -2.51 -19.79 -9.38
C GLY A 314 -3.26 -18.55 -8.91
N LEU A 315 -2.57 -17.65 -8.18
CA LEU A 315 -3.19 -16.44 -7.63
C LEU A 315 -3.65 -15.45 -8.71
N THR A 316 -2.96 -15.36 -9.85
CA THR A 316 -3.36 -14.45 -10.94
C THR A 316 -4.64 -14.87 -11.67
N THR A 317 -5.18 -16.06 -11.39
CA THR A 317 -6.36 -16.60 -12.09
C THR A 317 -7.44 -17.15 -11.16
N CYS A 318 -7.20 -17.15 -9.84
CA CYS A 318 -8.12 -17.68 -8.85
C CYS A 318 -9.32 -16.75 -8.62
N THR A 319 -10.34 -17.27 -7.93
CA THR A 319 -11.43 -16.48 -7.33
C THR A 319 -11.84 -17.05 -5.98
N GLY A 320 -12.33 -16.21 -5.07
CA GLY A 320 -12.93 -16.58 -3.79
C GLY A 320 -12.05 -17.50 -2.94
N LEU A 321 -12.64 -18.61 -2.45
CA LEU A 321 -11.94 -19.59 -1.62
C LEU A 321 -10.66 -20.16 -2.25
N ALA A 322 -10.59 -20.29 -3.57
CA ALA A 322 -9.40 -20.81 -4.25
C ALA A 322 -8.20 -19.87 -4.08
N CYS A 323 -8.42 -18.55 -4.11
CA CYS A 323 -7.37 -17.57 -3.81
C CYS A 323 -6.87 -17.73 -2.38
N ARG A 324 -7.79 -17.82 -1.42
CA ARG A 324 -7.45 -17.93 0.01
C ARG A 324 -6.61 -19.19 0.31
N GLN A 325 -6.93 -20.31 -0.34
CA GLN A 325 -6.16 -21.54 -0.19
C GLN A 325 -4.71 -21.41 -0.72
N LEU A 326 -4.53 -20.71 -1.85
CA LEU A 326 -3.21 -20.45 -2.43
C LEU A 326 -2.39 -19.48 -1.58
N GLU A 327 -3.01 -18.43 -1.06
CA GLU A 327 -2.39 -17.48 -0.12
C GLU A 327 -1.88 -18.17 1.16
N ASP A 328 -2.49 -19.27 1.58
CA ASP A 328 -2.13 -20.04 2.78
C ASP A 328 -1.06 -21.12 2.53
N ALA A 329 -0.68 -21.34 1.27
CA ALA A 329 0.16 -22.45 0.84
C ALA A 329 1.54 -22.45 1.53
N PRO A 330 1.99 -23.54 2.17
CA PRO A 330 3.29 -23.57 2.84
C PRO A 330 4.45 -23.78 1.85
N LEU A 331 5.04 -22.70 1.33
CA LEU A 331 6.08 -22.80 0.30
C LEU A 331 7.49 -23.08 0.82
N ALA A 332 7.84 -22.70 2.05
CA ALA A 332 9.13 -23.07 2.63
C ALA A 332 9.09 -24.50 3.20
N PRO A 333 10.12 -25.36 3.01
CA PRO A 333 10.16 -26.68 3.62
C PRO A 333 10.14 -26.55 5.15
N LYS A 334 9.33 -27.36 5.84
CA LYS A 334 9.29 -27.39 7.31
C LYS A 334 10.71 -27.69 7.84
N GLU A 335 11.08 -27.12 8.99
CA GLU A 335 12.45 -27.26 9.54
C GLU A 335 12.90 -28.73 9.68
N ARG A 336 11.96 -29.62 9.98
CA ARG A 336 12.14 -31.08 10.02
C ARG A 336 12.61 -31.66 8.68
N GLU A 337 12.12 -31.11 7.58
CA GLU A 337 12.46 -31.49 6.20
C GLU A 337 13.84 -30.95 5.80
N ARG A 338 14.18 -29.72 6.23
CA ARG A 338 15.55 -29.18 6.12
C ARG A 338 16.56 -30.06 6.85
N ARG A 339 16.25 -30.50 8.08
CA ARG A 339 17.09 -31.42 8.87
C ARG A 339 17.23 -32.79 8.19
N ARG A 340 16.16 -33.35 7.60
CA ARG A 340 16.19 -34.61 6.83
C ARG A 340 17.06 -34.49 5.56
N ARG A 341 16.92 -33.40 4.79
CA ARG A 341 17.74 -33.13 3.59
C ARG A 341 19.22 -32.97 3.94
N ARG A 342 19.55 -32.24 5.02
CA ARG A 342 20.93 -32.12 5.55
C ARG A 342 21.52 -33.48 5.95
N LYS A 343 20.74 -34.34 6.63
CA LYS A 343 21.16 -35.71 6.99
C LYS A 343 21.37 -36.60 5.76
N LYS A 344 20.48 -36.56 4.76
CA LYS A 344 20.64 -37.30 3.49
C LYS A 344 21.86 -36.82 2.69
N GLY A 345 22.12 -35.51 2.62
CA GLY A 345 23.30 -34.94 1.96
C GLY A 345 24.62 -35.34 2.62
N ARG A 346 24.67 -35.36 3.96
CA ARG A 346 25.85 -35.85 4.71
C ARG A 346 26.09 -37.35 4.52
N ARG A 347 25.04 -38.17 4.46
CA ARG A 347 25.17 -39.61 4.15
C ARG A 347 25.71 -39.85 2.75
N ARG A 348 25.21 -39.14 1.73
CA ARG A 348 25.72 -39.25 0.35
C ARG A 348 27.20 -38.85 0.24
N ARG A 349 27.64 -37.79 0.91
CA ARG A 349 29.07 -37.41 0.93
C ARG A 349 29.98 -38.41 1.64
N ARG A 350 29.48 -39.17 2.63
CA ARG A 350 30.23 -40.25 3.28
C ARG A 350 30.37 -41.50 2.41
N ILE A 351 29.41 -41.76 1.53
CA ILE A 351 29.42 -42.93 0.63
C ILE A 351 30.29 -42.68 -0.62
N VAL A 352 30.54 -41.42 -0.98
CA VAL A 352 31.38 -41.05 -2.13
C VAL A 352 32.86 -40.89 -1.76
N ASN A 353 33.17 -40.72 -0.46
CA ASN A 353 34.52 -40.47 0.03
C ASN A 353 35.11 -41.62 0.88
N GLY A 354 34.48 -42.80 0.85
CA GLY A 354 34.96 -44.03 1.48
C GLY A 354 34.67 -45.17 0.55
#